data_AF-A0A3A8NIT9-F1
#
_entry.id   AF-A0A3A8NIT9-F1
#
_cell.length_a   1.000
_cell.length_b   1.000
_cell.length_c   1.000
_cell.angle_alpha   90.00
_cell.angle_beta   90.00
_cell.angle_gamma   90.00
#
_symmetry.space_group_name_H-M   'P 1'
#
loop_
_entity.id
_entity.type
_entity.pdbx_description
1 polymer ?
#
loop_
_entity_poly.entity_id
_entity_poly.type
_entity_poly.pdbx_seq_one_letter_code
_entity_poly.pdbx_strand_id
1 'polypeptide(L)'
;MKLYAISDLHLRHPENHQALAALAPRPDDWLIVGGDVGETLADMDLMLRTLTARFRQVVWVPGNHELWSMPSEQPPLRGEARYLRMVDLCHRYGALTPEDPYPRWPGDGPHRVLVPMFLGYDYTFRPDTVPVEKALEWAWEDDLMCTDEVLLNPEPYPTRQAWCHARVERTRARLERLPAGCSTVLINHYPLRYEHVRLPRIPRFSIWCGTRLTEDWHTRYRAEVVVTGHLHMPATLWRDGVRFEEVSLGYPQQWRHRGGLERCLREVLPGPEKSA
;
A
#
# COMPACT_ATOMS: atom_id res chain seq x y z
N MET A 1 22.85 -2.05 5.43
CA MET A 1 21.54 -1.36 5.43
C MET A 1 20.53 -2.25 4.74
N LYS A 2 19.33 -2.36 5.30
CA LYS A 2 18.20 -3.10 4.75
C LYS A 2 17.01 -2.17 4.49
N LEU A 3 16.13 -2.61 3.59
CA LEU A 3 14.82 -2.04 3.36
C LEU A 3 13.78 -3.05 3.82
N TYR A 4 13.04 -2.72 4.87
CA TYR A 4 11.91 -3.54 5.33
C TYR A 4 10.58 -2.99 4.81
N ALA A 5 9.54 -3.81 4.87
CA ALA A 5 8.17 -3.40 4.57
C ALA A 5 7.16 -4.05 5.52
N ILE A 6 6.09 -3.31 5.79
CA ILE A 6 4.89 -3.77 6.47
C ILE A 6 3.70 -2.94 6.02
N SER A 7 2.49 -3.47 6.05
CA SER A 7 1.25 -2.74 5.79
C SER A 7 0.15 -3.19 6.74
N ASP A 8 -1.03 -2.58 6.66
CA ASP A 8 -2.23 -3.02 7.36
C ASP A 8 -2.03 -3.07 8.88
N LEU A 9 -1.44 -2.01 9.45
CA LEU A 9 -1.17 -1.90 10.88
C LEU A 9 -2.46 -1.73 11.70
N HIS A 10 -3.52 -1.13 11.14
CA HIS A 10 -4.84 -0.97 11.78
C HIS A 10 -4.76 -0.57 13.26
N LEU A 11 -4.11 0.56 13.55
CA LEU A 11 -3.72 1.00 14.91
C LEU A 11 -4.88 1.33 15.85
N ARG A 12 -6.12 1.38 15.34
CA ARG A 12 -7.32 1.38 16.19
C ARG A 12 -7.40 0.16 17.11
N HIS A 13 -6.77 -0.95 16.73
CA HIS A 13 -6.72 -2.16 17.55
C HIS A 13 -5.59 -2.04 18.60
N PRO A 14 -5.91 -2.08 19.91
CA PRO A 14 -4.93 -1.88 20.98
C PRO A 14 -3.72 -2.81 20.90
N GLU A 15 -3.92 -4.04 20.42
CA GLU A 15 -2.85 -5.03 20.32
C GLU A 15 -1.89 -4.71 19.17
N ASN A 16 -2.39 -4.17 18.06
CA ASN A 16 -1.55 -3.69 16.97
C ASN A 16 -0.79 -2.43 17.39
N HIS A 17 -1.45 -1.51 18.09
CA HIS A 17 -0.81 -0.34 18.70
C HIS A 17 0.34 -0.74 19.64
N GLN A 18 0.10 -1.68 20.55
CA GLN A 18 1.12 -2.20 21.46
C GLN A 18 2.27 -2.88 20.71
N ALA A 19 1.97 -3.66 19.67
CA ALA A 19 2.98 -4.31 18.86
C ALA A 19 3.87 -3.30 18.12
N LEU A 20 3.28 -2.22 17.58
CA LEU A 20 4.05 -1.11 16.99
C LEU A 20 4.92 -0.44 18.05
N ALA A 21 4.38 -0.15 19.24
CA ALA A 21 5.12 0.45 20.34
C ALA A 21 6.29 -0.44 20.84
N ALA A 22 6.22 -1.76 20.68
CA ALA A 22 7.27 -2.69 21.08
C ALA A 22 8.35 -2.96 20.00
N LEU A 23 8.13 -2.51 18.75
CA LEU A 23 9.05 -2.74 17.64
C LEU A 23 10.47 -2.21 17.94
N ALA A 24 11.50 -3.01 17.70
CA ALA A 24 12.86 -2.63 18.04
C ALA A 24 13.39 -1.48 17.14
N PRO A 25 14.22 -0.55 17.67
CA PRO A 25 14.92 0.43 16.83
C PRO A 25 15.83 -0.25 15.81
N ARG A 26 15.82 0.26 14.58
CA ARG A 26 16.63 -0.15 13.43
C ARG A 26 17.20 1.11 12.74
N PRO A 27 18.05 1.89 13.43
CA PRO A 27 18.41 3.25 13.03
C PRO A 27 19.21 3.34 11.72
N ASP A 28 19.73 2.22 11.22
CA ASP A 28 20.47 2.14 9.96
C ASP A 28 19.58 1.76 8.76
N ASP A 29 18.34 1.33 9.00
CA ASP A 29 17.47 0.70 8.00
C ASP A 29 16.32 1.62 7.56
N TRP A 30 15.79 1.34 6.38
CA TRP A 30 14.60 2.00 5.84
C TRP A 30 13.37 1.12 6.04
N LEU A 31 12.20 1.73 6.19
CA LEU A 31 10.92 1.02 6.31
C LEU A 31 9.88 1.56 5.35
N ILE A 32 9.24 0.66 4.60
CA ILE A 32 8.03 0.90 3.83
C ILE A 32 6.81 0.62 4.71
N VAL A 33 5.88 1.56 4.75
CA VAL A 33 4.54 1.42 5.34
C VAL A 33 3.53 1.42 4.20
N GLY A 34 3.07 0.23 3.83
CA GLY A 34 2.27 -0.07 2.64
C GLY A 34 0.77 0.21 2.76
N GLY A 35 0.37 1.27 3.45
CA GLY A 35 -1.04 1.65 3.68
C GLY A 35 -1.72 0.90 4.83
N ASP A 36 -2.95 1.33 5.13
CA ASP A 36 -3.82 0.83 6.20
C ASP A 36 -3.18 0.87 7.60
N VAL A 37 -2.58 2.01 7.93
CA VAL A 37 -2.08 2.38 9.26
C VAL A 37 -3.24 2.49 10.25
N GLY A 38 -4.31 3.17 9.85
CA GLY A 38 -5.46 3.48 10.69
C GLY A 38 -6.41 4.44 9.98
N GLU A 39 -7.41 4.89 10.72
CA GLU A 39 -8.55 5.65 10.15
C GLU A 39 -8.48 7.13 10.50
N THR A 40 -7.53 7.55 11.34
CA THR A 40 -7.45 8.91 11.87
C THR A 40 -6.08 9.54 11.67
N LEU A 41 -6.04 10.88 11.66
CA LEU A 41 -4.77 11.61 11.68
C LEU A 41 -3.95 11.32 12.95
N ALA A 42 -4.60 10.96 14.05
CA ALA A 42 -3.92 10.59 15.30
C ALA A 42 -3.18 9.25 15.16
N ASP A 43 -3.77 8.27 14.47
CA ASP A 43 -3.11 6.99 14.17
C ASP A 43 -1.88 7.22 13.28
N MET A 44 -2.02 8.08 12.27
CA MET A 44 -0.92 8.47 11.39
C MET A 44 0.20 9.20 12.16
N ASP A 45 -0.13 10.15 13.03
CA ASP A 45 0.84 10.89 13.85
C ASP A 45 1.61 9.94 14.78
N LEU A 46 0.88 9.03 15.44
CA LEU A 46 1.46 8.00 16.28
C LEU A 46 2.43 7.11 15.48
N MET A 47 2.00 6.59 14.33
CA MET A 47 2.82 5.76 13.46
C MET A 47 4.11 6.48 13.08
N LEU A 48 4.00 7.72 12.59
CA LEU A 48 5.13 8.50 12.13
C LEU A 48 6.10 8.78 13.27
N ARG A 49 5.60 9.31 14.40
CA ARG A 49 6.42 9.59 15.59
C ARG A 49 7.18 8.36 16.07
N THR A 50 6.54 7.19 16.07
CA THR A 50 7.15 5.95 16.53
C THR A 50 8.18 5.42 15.52
N LEU A 51 7.85 5.38 14.24
CA LEU A 51 8.69 4.74 13.23
C LEU A 51 9.85 5.62 12.77
N THR A 52 9.68 6.94 12.66
CA THR A 52 10.81 7.83 12.30
C THR A 52 11.83 8.00 13.43
N ALA A 53 11.45 7.71 14.67
CA ALA A 53 12.40 7.60 15.79
C ALA A 53 13.19 6.28 15.79
N ARG A 54 12.77 5.29 14.97
CA ARG A 54 13.34 3.93 14.98
C ARG A 54 14.03 3.56 13.69
N PHE A 55 13.63 4.11 12.56
CA PHE A 55 14.20 3.83 11.25
C PHE A 55 14.86 5.09 10.69
N ARG A 56 15.92 4.88 9.91
CA ARG A 56 16.63 5.97 9.23
C ARG A 56 15.72 6.79 8.31
N GLN A 57 14.81 6.09 7.64
CA GLN A 57 13.85 6.68 6.71
C GLN A 57 12.59 5.83 6.68
N VAL A 58 11.44 6.50 6.74
CA VAL A 58 10.12 5.88 6.52
C VAL A 58 9.60 6.32 5.14
N VAL A 59 9.05 5.37 4.40
CA VAL A 59 8.34 5.58 3.12
C VAL A 59 6.91 5.13 3.33
N TRP A 60 5.95 6.03 3.20
CA TRP A 60 4.52 5.74 3.36
C TRP A 60 3.81 5.79 2.02
N VAL A 61 2.83 4.91 1.83
CA VAL A 61 1.79 5.03 0.79
C VAL A 61 0.41 4.86 1.45
N PRO A 62 -0.64 5.54 0.97
CA PRO A 62 -1.98 5.41 1.55
C PRO A 62 -2.63 4.08 1.18
N GLY A 63 -3.36 3.49 2.13
CA GLY A 63 -4.37 2.46 1.87
C GLY A 63 -5.77 3.05 1.77
N ASN A 64 -6.81 2.22 1.76
CA ASN A 64 -8.19 2.71 1.75
C ASN A 64 -8.61 3.27 3.12
N HIS A 65 -8.16 2.69 4.23
CA HIS A 65 -8.57 3.11 5.56
C HIS A 65 -8.13 4.53 5.90
N GLU A 66 -6.95 4.94 5.43
CA GLU A 66 -6.51 6.32 5.55
C GLU A 66 -7.46 7.31 4.84
N LEU A 67 -8.07 6.90 3.74
CA LEU A 67 -8.92 7.76 2.90
C LEU A 67 -10.38 7.81 3.40
N TRP A 68 -10.74 7.03 4.41
CA TRP A 68 -12.07 7.07 5.01
C TRP A 68 -12.35 8.41 5.70
N SER A 69 -13.47 9.02 5.33
CA SER A 69 -13.94 10.28 5.91
C SER A 69 -14.65 9.99 7.23
N MET A 70 -13.88 9.97 8.32
CA MET A 70 -14.40 9.60 9.64
C MET A 70 -15.26 10.74 10.24
N PRO A 71 -16.43 10.44 10.82
CA PRO A 71 -17.30 11.45 11.45
C PRO A 71 -16.62 12.25 12.58
N SER A 72 -15.62 11.66 13.23
CA SER A 72 -14.86 12.27 14.32
C SER A 72 -13.79 13.25 13.84
N GLU A 73 -13.51 13.35 12.55
CA GLU A 73 -12.46 14.24 12.03
C GLU A 73 -12.91 15.71 12.03
N GLN A 74 -12.08 16.58 12.60
CA GLN A 74 -12.34 18.02 12.71
C GLN A 74 -11.09 18.84 12.33
N PRO A 75 -11.19 19.80 11.38
CA PRO A 75 -12.34 20.00 10.49
C PRO A 75 -12.57 18.75 9.60
N PRO A 76 -13.79 18.52 9.11
CA PRO A 76 -14.08 17.35 8.28
C PRO A 76 -13.27 17.41 6.98
N LEU A 77 -12.42 16.42 6.75
CA LEU A 77 -11.67 16.25 5.51
C LEU A 77 -12.17 15.01 4.77
N ARG A 78 -12.11 15.07 3.44
CA ARG A 78 -12.50 13.96 2.57
C ARG A 78 -11.68 13.96 1.29
N GLY A 79 -11.68 12.83 0.58
CA GLY A 79 -11.06 12.69 -0.73
C GLY A 79 -9.63 13.20 -0.80
N GLU A 80 -9.32 13.93 -1.87
CA GLU A 80 -7.97 14.43 -2.14
C GLU A 80 -7.47 15.40 -1.07
N ALA A 81 -8.34 16.23 -0.49
CA ALA A 81 -7.95 17.15 0.59
C ALA A 81 -7.48 16.38 1.83
N ARG A 82 -8.15 15.28 2.17
CA ARG A 82 -7.73 14.42 3.29
C ARG A 82 -6.43 13.69 2.98
N TYR A 83 -6.27 13.17 1.76
CA TYR A 83 -5.01 12.56 1.31
C TYR A 83 -3.83 13.54 1.45
N LEU A 84 -3.99 14.77 0.94
CA LEU A 84 -2.95 15.79 1.02
C LEU A 84 -2.63 16.18 2.48
N ARG A 85 -3.64 16.17 3.36
CA ARG A 85 -3.40 16.39 4.79
C ARG A 85 -2.50 15.32 5.42
N MET A 86 -2.60 14.07 4.97
CA MET A 86 -1.70 13.01 5.42
C MET A 86 -0.30 13.14 4.83
N VAL A 87 -0.19 13.56 3.57
CA VAL A 87 1.10 13.90 2.95
C VAL A 87 1.82 14.99 3.75
N ASP A 88 1.12 16.08 4.09
CA ASP A 88 1.67 17.16 4.93
C ASP A 88 2.16 16.63 6.29
N LEU A 89 1.40 15.73 6.90
CA LEU A 89 1.76 15.12 8.18
C LEU A 89 3.04 14.26 8.02
N CYS A 90 3.16 13.44 6.98
CA CYS A 90 4.38 12.70 6.68
C CYS A 90 5.58 13.62 6.51
N HIS A 91 5.44 14.74 5.79
CA HIS A 91 6.50 15.72 5.59
C HIS A 91 7.00 16.34 6.89
N ARG A 92 6.12 16.59 7.87
CA ARG A 92 6.53 17.09 9.20
C ARG A 92 7.47 16.15 9.94
N TYR A 93 7.40 14.85 9.66
CA TYR A 93 8.27 13.83 10.25
C TYR A 93 9.42 13.40 9.32
N GLY A 94 9.56 14.02 8.15
CA GLY A 94 10.55 13.64 7.14
C GLY A 94 10.30 12.29 6.47
N ALA A 95 9.07 11.76 6.58
CA ALA A 95 8.68 10.54 5.87
C ALA A 95 8.39 10.85 4.39
N LEU A 96 8.80 9.94 3.51
CA LEU A 96 8.60 10.05 2.07
C LEU A 96 7.21 9.53 1.69
N THR A 97 6.62 10.13 0.66
CA THR A 97 5.25 9.88 0.21
C THR A 97 5.21 9.64 -1.30
N PRO A 98 4.05 9.25 -1.87
CA PRO A 98 3.89 9.19 -3.32
C PRO A 98 4.07 10.54 -4.02
N GLU A 99 3.98 11.67 -3.32
CA GLU A 99 4.07 13.01 -3.92
C GLU A 99 5.52 13.52 -4.05
N ASP A 100 6.46 12.90 -3.32
CA ASP A 100 7.87 13.30 -3.31
C ASP A 100 8.64 12.74 -4.52
N PRO A 101 9.77 13.36 -4.91
CA PRO A 101 10.68 12.76 -5.89
C PRO A 101 11.07 11.33 -5.51
N TYR A 102 11.11 10.43 -6.48
CA TYR A 102 11.43 9.03 -6.21
C TYR A 102 12.87 8.89 -5.68
N PRO A 103 13.08 8.39 -4.45
CA PRO A 103 14.40 8.31 -3.87
C PRO A 103 15.19 7.17 -4.51
N ARG A 104 16.49 7.38 -4.68
CA ARG A 104 17.43 6.27 -4.84
C ARG A 104 17.62 5.60 -3.49
N TRP A 105 17.46 4.28 -3.42
CA TRP A 105 17.79 3.53 -2.21
C TRP A 105 19.32 3.55 -1.99
N PRO A 106 19.81 3.94 -0.80
CA PRO A 106 21.24 4.15 -0.58
C PRO A 106 22.01 2.88 -0.19
N GLY A 107 21.37 1.72 -0.17
CA GLY A 107 22.02 0.43 0.07
C GLY A 107 22.92 -0.03 -1.08
N ASP A 108 23.70 -1.07 -0.82
CA ASP A 108 24.68 -1.61 -1.76
C ASP A 108 24.03 -2.25 -3.00
N GLY A 109 24.78 -2.28 -4.10
CA GLY A 109 24.39 -2.91 -5.36
C GLY A 109 23.93 -1.92 -6.45
N PRO A 110 23.17 -2.37 -7.46
CA PRO A 110 22.77 -1.56 -8.60
C PRO A 110 21.94 -0.33 -8.19
N HIS A 111 21.81 0.61 -9.13
CA HIS A 111 20.97 1.79 -8.96
C HIS A 111 19.50 1.38 -8.83
N ARG A 112 18.97 1.42 -7.60
CA ARG A 112 17.58 1.10 -7.28
C ARG A 112 16.80 2.35 -6.90
N VAL A 113 15.64 2.54 -7.52
CA VAL A 113 14.73 3.64 -7.24
C VAL A 113 13.50 3.09 -6.52
N LEU A 114 13.13 3.67 -5.38
CA LEU A 114 11.86 3.33 -4.72
C LEU A 114 10.75 4.17 -5.34
N VAL A 115 9.64 3.53 -5.68
CA VAL A 115 8.50 4.17 -6.33
C VAL A 115 7.27 4.01 -5.42
N PRO A 116 7.10 4.88 -4.40
CA PRO A 116 5.86 5.00 -3.66
C PRO A 116 4.74 5.50 -4.56
N MET A 117 3.61 4.81 -4.56
CA MET A 117 2.46 5.09 -5.42
C MET A 117 1.17 5.14 -4.61
N PHE A 118 0.23 5.93 -5.10
CA PHE A 118 -1.17 5.91 -4.68
C PHE A 118 -2.00 5.83 -5.95
N LEU A 119 -2.64 4.68 -6.18
CA LEU A 119 -3.36 4.37 -7.42
C LEU A 119 -4.86 4.16 -7.23
N GLY A 120 -5.32 3.65 -6.08
CA GLY A 120 -6.72 3.26 -5.89
C GLY A 120 -7.13 2.04 -6.71
N TYR A 121 -8.42 1.94 -7.02
CA TYR A 121 -9.03 0.88 -7.83
C TYR A 121 -10.13 1.45 -8.73
N ASP A 122 -10.49 0.70 -9.76
CA ASP A 122 -11.49 1.11 -10.74
C ASP A 122 -12.53 0.02 -11.08
N TYR A 123 -12.67 -0.99 -10.21
CA TYR A 123 -13.58 -2.13 -10.36
C TYR A 123 -13.29 -3.06 -11.55
N THR A 124 -12.12 -2.92 -12.19
CA THR A 124 -11.76 -3.77 -13.34
C THR A 124 -11.24 -5.15 -12.96
N PHE A 125 -10.95 -5.41 -11.68
CA PHE A 125 -10.61 -6.72 -11.14
C PHE A 125 -11.85 -7.60 -10.96
N ARG A 126 -12.48 -7.90 -12.10
CA ARG A 126 -13.67 -8.74 -12.26
C ARG A 126 -13.43 -9.78 -13.36
N PRO A 127 -14.22 -10.87 -13.45
CA PRO A 127 -14.18 -11.78 -14.60
C PRO A 127 -14.53 -11.08 -15.92
N ASP A 128 -13.92 -11.48 -17.03
CA ASP A 128 -14.14 -10.85 -18.35
C ASP A 128 -15.60 -10.88 -18.83
N THR A 129 -16.39 -11.81 -18.29
CA THR A 129 -17.83 -11.95 -18.56
C THR A 129 -18.73 -10.93 -17.85
N VAL A 130 -18.25 -10.23 -16.82
CA VAL A 130 -19.04 -9.30 -16.01
C VAL A 130 -18.76 -7.84 -16.40
N PRO A 131 -19.62 -7.10 -17.12
CA PRO A 131 -19.35 -5.69 -17.48
C PRO A 131 -18.92 -4.83 -16.28
N VAL A 132 -18.01 -3.87 -16.46
CA VAL A 132 -17.45 -3.09 -15.33
C VAL A 132 -18.52 -2.23 -14.65
N GLU A 133 -19.50 -1.76 -15.41
CA GLU A 133 -20.67 -1.02 -14.95
C GLU A 133 -21.57 -1.86 -14.03
N LYS A 134 -21.43 -3.19 -14.11
CA LYS A 134 -22.16 -4.19 -13.33
C LYS A 134 -21.32 -4.82 -12.21
N ALA A 135 -20.09 -4.34 -11.99
CA ALA A 135 -19.18 -4.91 -10.99
C ALA A 135 -19.76 -4.87 -9.56
N LEU A 136 -20.39 -3.76 -9.16
CA LEU A 136 -21.02 -3.64 -7.83
C LEU A 136 -22.23 -4.56 -7.70
N GLU A 137 -23.11 -4.59 -8.70
CA GLU A 137 -24.26 -5.52 -8.73
C GLU A 137 -23.78 -6.98 -8.63
N TRP A 138 -22.72 -7.33 -9.36
CA TRP A 138 -22.09 -8.64 -9.29
C TRP A 138 -21.55 -8.96 -7.90
N ALA A 139 -20.94 -8.03 -7.18
CA ALA A 139 -20.51 -8.28 -5.81
C ALA A 139 -21.71 -8.44 -4.85
N TRP A 140 -22.77 -7.65 -5.02
CA TRP A 140 -23.97 -7.70 -4.17
C TRP A 140 -24.78 -8.99 -4.29
N GLU A 141 -24.68 -9.70 -5.41
CA GLU A 141 -25.27 -11.05 -5.54
C GLU A 141 -24.74 -12.06 -4.50
N ASP A 142 -23.54 -11.82 -3.93
CA ASP A 142 -22.96 -12.61 -2.83
C ASP A 142 -23.06 -11.88 -1.47
N ASP A 143 -23.99 -10.93 -1.32
CA ASP A 143 -24.16 -10.08 -0.12
C ASP A 143 -22.88 -9.34 0.32
N LEU A 144 -22.01 -9.03 -0.64
CA LEU A 144 -20.69 -8.47 -0.38
C LEU A 144 -20.66 -6.96 -0.63
N MET A 145 -20.36 -6.18 0.42
CA MET A 145 -20.21 -4.72 0.33
C MET A 145 -18.91 -4.27 1.00
N CYS A 146 -18.14 -3.43 0.31
CA CYS A 146 -16.97 -2.77 0.88
C CYS A 146 -17.36 -1.47 1.60
N THR A 147 -16.79 -1.23 2.78
CA THR A 147 -17.00 0.00 3.56
C THR A 147 -16.60 1.26 2.80
N ASP A 148 -15.67 1.15 1.86
CA ASP A 148 -15.26 2.24 0.98
C ASP A 148 -16.44 2.87 0.21
N GLU A 149 -17.47 2.09 -0.10
CA GLU A 149 -18.67 2.58 -0.79
C GLU A 149 -19.38 3.70 0.00
N VAL A 150 -19.19 3.72 1.32
CA VAL A 150 -19.78 4.70 2.24
C VAL A 150 -18.75 5.72 2.72
N LEU A 151 -17.54 5.28 3.07
CA LEU A 151 -16.56 6.13 3.77
C LEU A 151 -15.48 6.72 2.87
N LEU A 152 -15.16 6.10 1.73
CA LEU A 152 -14.14 6.60 0.80
C LEU A 152 -14.80 7.52 -0.22
N ASN A 153 -14.77 8.81 0.08
CA ASN A 153 -15.28 9.86 -0.79
C ASN A 153 -14.20 10.26 -1.82
N PRO A 154 -14.49 10.27 -3.14
CA PRO A 154 -13.51 10.55 -4.18
C PRO A 154 -13.32 12.04 -4.53
N GLU A 155 -13.95 12.98 -3.82
CA GLU A 155 -13.87 14.42 -4.14
C GLU A 155 -12.41 14.89 -4.31
N PRO A 156 -12.07 15.68 -5.35
CA PRO A 156 -12.95 16.38 -6.31
C PRO A 156 -13.37 15.53 -7.53
N TYR A 157 -12.96 14.26 -7.59
CA TYR A 157 -13.27 13.39 -8.71
C TYR A 157 -14.73 12.89 -8.60
N PRO A 158 -15.44 12.71 -9.73
CA PRO A 158 -16.84 12.29 -9.71
C PRO A 158 -17.02 10.85 -9.21
N THR A 159 -16.00 10.00 -9.34
CA THR A 159 -16.02 8.59 -8.93
C THR A 159 -14.64 8.12 -8.48
N ARG A 160 -14.59 6.98 -7.76
CA ARG A 160 -13.33 6.33 -7.36
C ARG A 160 -12.53 5.85 -8.58
N GLN A 161 -13.20 5.38 -9.63
CA GLN A 161 -12.56 5.05 -10.91
C GLN A 161 -11.89 6.28 -11.53
N ALA A 162 -12.58 7.43 -11.57
CA ALA A 162 -12.01 8.65 -12.13
C ALA A 162 -10.80 9.13 -11.34
N TRP A 163 -10.84 9.03 -10.01
CA TRP A 163 -9.69 9.32 -9.16
C TRP A 163 -8.54 8.33 -9.44
N CYS A 164 -8.83 7.03 -9.49
CA CYS A 164 -7.87 5.99 -9.82
C CYS A 164 -7.17 6.25 -11.17
N HIS A 165 -7.94 6.54 -12.21
CA HIS A 165 -7.40 6.81 -13.55
C HIS A 165 -6.51 8.06 -13.55
N ALA A 166 -6.91 9.14 -12.88
CA ALA A 166 -6.07 10.33 -12.74
C ALA A 166 -4.75 10.04 -12.00
N ARG A 167 -4.80 9.23 -10.94
CA ARG A 167 -3.61 8.76 -10.21
C ARG A 167 -2.71 7.91 -11.09
N VAL A 168 -3.27 6.95 -11.83
CA VAL A 168 -2.54 6.09 -12.77
C VAL A 168 -1.82 6.92 -13.82
N GLU A 169 -2.50 7.87 -14.48
CA GLU A 169 -1.87 8.74 -15.49
C GLU A 169 -0.73 9.57 -14.90
N ARG A 170 -0.94 10.17 -13.73
CA ARG A 170 0.09 10.97 -13.05
C ARG A 170 1.31 10.12 -12.68
N THR A 171 1.10 8.94 -12.12
CA THR A 171 2.19 8.03 -11.75
C THR A 171 2.91 7.48 -12.98
N ARG A 172 2.18 7.12 -14.04
CA ARG A 172 2.75 6.68 -15.32
C ARG A 172 3.68 7.75 -15.90
N ALA A 173 3.24 9.01 -15.98
CA ALA A 173 4.06 10.11 -16.50
C ALA A 173 5.37 10.31 -15.74
N ARG A 174 5.41 9.96 -14.44
CA ARG A 174 6.63 10.01 -13.63
C ARG A 174 7.51 8.77 -13.84
N LEU A 175 6.92 7.59 -13.93
CA LEU A 175 7.62 6.34 -14.21
C LEU A 175 8.33 6.38 -15.58
N GLU A 176 7.71 6.98 -16.60
CA GLU A 176 8.31 7.14 -17.93
C GLU A 176 9.54 8.07 -17.96
N ARG A 177 9.77 8.84 -16.89
CA ARG A 177 10.95 9.71 -16.75
C ARG A 177 12.09 9.05 -15.98
N LEU A 178 11.92 7.80 -15.54
CA LEU A 178 12.97 7.09 -14.80
C LEU A 178 14.20 6.85 -15.68
N PRO A 179 15.42 6.93 -15.11
CA PRO A 179 16.64 6.59 -15.84
C PRO A 179 16.58 5.18 -16.42
N ALA A 180 17.03 5.00 -17.67
CA ALA A 180 16.99 3.71 -18.34
C ALA A 180 17.78 2.60 -17.61
N GLY A 181 18.85 2.97 -16.90
CA GLY A 181 19.73 2.03 -16.19
C GLY A 181 19.34 1.72 -14.74
N CYS A 182 18.21 2.20 -14.24
CA CYS A 182 17.76 1.87 -12.88
C CYS A 182 16.81 0.67 -12.84
N SER A 183 16.87 -0.08 -11.74
CA SER A 183 15.82 -1.01 -11.32
C SER A 183 14.87 -0.31 -10.35
N THR A 184 13.63 -0.78 -10.24
CA THR A 184 12.63 -0.17 -9.35
C THR A 184 12.19 -1.11 -8.24
N VAL A 185 11.76 -0.53 -7.12
CA VAL A 185 10.86 -1.17 -6.16
C VAL A 185 9.54 -0.46 -6.24
N LEU A 186 8.52 -1.13 -6.79
CA LEU A 186 7.18 -0.58 -6.92
C LEU A 186 6.42 -0.78 -5.61
N ILE A 187 5.89 0.29 -5.03
CA ILE A 187 5.24 0.25 -3.72
C ILE A 187 3.85 0.84 -3.86
N ASN A 188 2.81 0.03 -3.65
CA ASN A 188 1.42 0.46 -3.71
C ASN A 188 0.61 -0.35 -2.69
N HIS A 189 -0.40 0.22 -2.06
CA HIS A 189 -1.22 -0.57 -1.13
C HIS A 189 -1.95 -1.72 -1.84
N TYR A 190 -2.58 -1.45 -2.98
CA TYR A 190 -3.31 -2.43 -3.76
C TYR A 190 -2.39 -3.30 -4.65
N PRO A 191 -2.70 -4.59 -4.84
CA PRO A 191 -2.10 -5.43 -5.88
C PRO A 191 -2.10 -4.78 -7.28
N LEU A 192 -0.98 -4.89 -8.00
CA LEU A 192 -0.85 -4.36 -9.38
C LEU A 192 -1.37 -5.34 -10.47
N ARG A 193 -1.75 -6.55 -10.08
CA ARG A 193 -2.19 -7.61 -11.01
C ARG A 193 -3.41 -8.33 -10.46
N TYR A 194 -4.41 -8.55 -11.29
CA TYR A 194 -5.66 -9.19 -10.89
C TYR A 194 -5.42 -10.61 -10.37
N GLU A 195 -4.52 -11.36 -11.00
CA GLU A 195 -4.21 -12.75 -10.63
C GLU A 195 -3.58 -12.94 -9.23
N HIS A 196 -3.10 -11.86 -8.61
CA HIS A 196 -2.56 -11.87 -7.25
C HIS A 196 -3.66 -11.70 -6.20
N VAL A 197 -4.86 -11.28 -6.59
CA VAL A 197 -6.03 -11.16 -5.72
C VAL A 197 -6.68 -12.52 -5.54
N ARG A 198 -6.14 -13.32 -4.60
CA ARG A 198 -6.61 -14.69 -4.32
C ARG A 198 -7.37 -14.73 -3.00
N LEU A 199 -8.65 -14.35 -3.03
CA LEU A 199 -9.53 -14.26 -1.86
C LEU A 199 -10.49 -15.46 -1.79
N PRO A 200 -10.10 -16.61 -1.19
CA PRO A 200 -10.87 -17.86 -1.29
C PRO A 200 -12.26 -17.80 -0.64
N ARG A 201 -12.46 -16.90 0.33
CA ARG A 201 -13.73 -16.77 1.06
C ARG A 201 -14.66 -15.71 0.49
N ILE A 202 -14.12 -14.71 -0.20
CA ILE A 202 -14.84 -13.54 -0.71
C ILE A 202 -14.28 -13.14 -2.09
N PRO A 203 -14.31 -14.03 -3.10
CA PRO A 203 -13.62 -13.80 -4.37
C PRO A 203 -14.11 -12.55 -5.10
N ARG A 204 -15.40 -12.19 -4.96
CA ARG A 204 -15.98 -10.99 -5.59
C ARG A 204 -15.49 -9.68 -4.97
N PHE A 205 -14.81 -9.72 -3.82
CA PHE A 205 -14.19 -8.54 -3.22
C PHE A 205 -13.08 -7.97 -4.10
N SER A 206 -12.62 -8.74 -5.09
CA SER A 206 -11.53 -8.35 -5.98
C SER A 206 -11.73 -7.02 -6.68
N ILE A 207 -12.96 -6.57 -6.91
CA ILE A 207 -13.24 -5.30 -7.59
C ILE A 207 -12.72 -4.07 -6.82
N TRP A 208 -12.54 -4.18 -5.50
CA TRP A 208 -11.95 -3.12 -4.66
C TRP A 208 -10.44 -3.27 -4.49
N CYS A 209 -9.80 -4.23 -5.15
CA CYS A 209 -8.40 -4.60 -4.90
C CYS A 209 -7.38 -4.07 -5.92
N GLY A 210 -7.78 -3.22 -6.87
CA GLY A 210 -6.85 -2.59 -7.80
C GLY A 210 -7.44 -2.27 -9.18
N THR A 211 -6.57 -2.14 -10.18
CA THR A 211 -6.92 -1.80 -11.56
C THR A 211 -6.10 -2.61 -12.56
N ARG A 212 -6.72 -2.99 -13.69
CA ARG A 212 -6.02 -3.67 -14.80
C ARG A 212 -5.07 -2.75 -15.57
N LEU A 213 -5.08 -1.44 -15.32
CA LEU A 213 -4.20 -0.47 -16.00
C LEU A 213 -2.73 -0.60 -15.62
N THR A 214 -2.41 -1.41 -14.59
CA THR A 214 -1.06 -1.60 -14.07
C THR A 214 -0.51 -3.01 -14.23
N GLU A 215 -1.23 -3.89 -14.96
CA GLU A 215 -0.87 -5.30 -15.12
C GLU A 215 0.57 -5.51 -15.57
N ASP A 216 1.08 -4.72 -16.51
CA ASP A 216 2.43 -4.86 -17.08
C ASP A 216 3.52 -4.03 -16.36
N TRP A 217 3.17 -3.29 -15.32
CA TRP A 217 4.07 -2.28 -14.73
C TRP A 217 5.32 -2.88 -14.09
N HIS A 218 5.24 -4.08 -13.53
CA HIS A 218 6.39 -4.77 -12.94
C HIS A 218 7.48 -5.03 -13.98
N THR A 219 7.12 -5.45 -15.18
CA THR A 219 8.08 -5.63 -16.28
C THR A 219 8.43 -4.32 -16.98
N ARG A 220 7.43 -3.50 -17.31
CA ARG A 220 7.59 -2.25 -18.07
C ARG A 220 8.53 -1.27 -17.38
N TYR A 221 8.46 -1.20 -16.05
CA TYR A 221 9.27 -0.29 -15.23
C TYR A 221 10.38 -1.00 -14.46
N ARG A 222 10.81 -2.19 -14.93
CA ARG A 222 12.03 -2.89 -14.45
C ARG A 222 12.02 -3.10 -12.94
N ALA A 223 10.88 -3.55 -12.41
CA ALA A 223 10.76 -3.83 -10.99
C ALA A 223 11.61 -5.05 -10.60
N GLU A 224 12.41 -4.91 -9.55
CA GLU A 224 13.03 -6.05 -8.86
C GLU A 224 12.05 -6.65 -7.86
N VAL A 225 11.29 -5.79 -7.17
CA VAL A 225 10.27 -6.17 -6.20
C VAL A 225 9.05 -5.26 -6.34
N VAL A 226 7.86 -5.83 -6.19
CA VAL A 226 6.60 -5.11 -6.01
C VAL A 226 6.11 -5.37 -4.58
N VAL A 227 5.86 -4.33 -3.81
CA VAL A 227 5.40 -4.39 -2.41
C VAL A 227 3.96 -3.93 -2.32
N THR A 228 3.09 -4.77 -1.76
CA THR A 228 1.65 -4.51 -1.61
C THR A 228 1.10 -4.96 -0.25
N GLY A 229 -0.11 -4.53 0.09
CA GLY A 229 -0.85 -4.92 1.29
C GLY A 229 -2.29 -5.29 0.93
N HIS A 230 -3.25 -4.75 1.69
CA HIS A 230 -4.70 -4.75 1.43
C HIS A 230 -5.40 -6.11 1.60
N LEU A 231 -4.80 -7.20 1.12
CA LEU A 231 -5.45 -8.51 1.08
C LEU A 231 -5.47 -9.21 2.44
N HIS A 232 -4.62 -8.78 3.38
CA HIS A 232 -4.40 -9.45 4.66
C HIS A 232 -3.93 -10.91 4.46
N MET A 233 -3.22 -11.17 3.36
CA MET A 233 -2.75 -12.50 2.94
C MET A 233 -1.26 -12.45 2.62
N PRO A 234 -0.38 -12.38 3.64
CA PRO A 234 1.05 -12.25 3.47
C PRO A 234 1.63 -13.38 2.63
N ALA A 235 2.30 -13.04 1.54
CA ALA A 235 2.81 -14.01 0.57
C ALA A 235 4.00 -13.44 -0.21
N THR A 236 4.87 -14.35 -0.67
CA THR A 236 5.83 -14.06 -1.73
C THR A 236 5.38 -14.77 -2.99
N LEU A 237 5.14 -14.01 -4.05
CA LEU A 237 4.83 -14.54 -5.37
C LEU A 237 5.95 -14.18 -6.34
N TRP A 238 6.06 -14.94 -7.42
CA TRP A 238 7.00 -14.68 -8.51
C TRP A 238 6.26 -14.68 -9.84
N ARG A 239 6.47 -13.63 -10.63
CA ARG A 239 5.89 -13.49 -11.97
C ARG A 239 6.88 -12.74 -12.85
N ASP A 240 7.16 -13.28 -14.03
CA ASP A 240 8.07 -12.69 -15.03
C ASP A 240 9.47 -12.34 -14.46
N GLY A 241 9.96 -13.16 -13.52
CA GLY A 241 11.22 -12.93 -12.83
C GLY A 241 11.19 -11.85 -11.74
N VAL A 242 10.04 -11.21 -11.50
CA VAL A 242 9.84 -10.18 -10.47
C VAL A 242 9.23 -10.81 -9.21
N ARG A 243 9.73 -10.39 -8.04
CA ARG A 243 9.20 -10.80 -6.73
C ARG A 243 8.06 -9.87 -6.31
N PHE A 244 6.94 -10.44 -5.90
CA PHE A 244 5.82 -9.70 -5.32
C PHE A 244 5.71 -10.06 -3.85
N GLU A 245 5.63 -9.05 -3.00
CA GLU A 245 5.57 -9.19 -1.55
C GLU A 245 4.27 -8.56 -1.03
N GLU A 246 3.34 -9.40 -0.60
CA GLU A 246 2.22 -8.96 0.24
C GLU A 246 2.71 -8.92 1.69
N VAL A 247 2.69 -7.74 2.29
CA VAL A 247 3.36 -7.44 3.56
C VAL A 247 2.41 -7.07 4.71
N SER A 248 1.16 -7.52 4.62
CA SER A 248 0.14 -7.19 5.59
C SER A 248 0.42 -7.76 6.99
N LEU A 249 0.20 -6.91 8.00
CA LEU A 249 0.03 -7.37 9.37
C LEU A 249 -1.42 -7.84 9.57
N GLY A 250 -2.38 -6.98 9.25
CA GLY A 250 -3.81 -7.24 9.41
C GLY A 250 -4.30 -7.12 10.86
N TYR A 251 -5.52 -7.58 11.10
CA TYR A 251 -6.16 -7.55 12.41
C TYR A 251 -5.49 -8.50 13.41
N PRO A 252 -5.60 -8.27 14.73
CA PRO A 252 -4.91 -9.07 15.76
C PRO A 252 -5.02 -10.59 15.59
N GLN A 253 -6.20 -11.10 15.22
CA GLN A 253 -6.42 -12.54 15.04
C GLN A 253 -5.67 -13.15 13.84
N GLN A 254 -5.29 -12.32 12.87
CA GLN A 254 -4.61 -12.73 11.63
C GLN A 254 -3.10 -12.84 11.77
N TRP A 255 -2.49 -12.31 12.85
CA TRP A 255 -1.03 -12.32 13.00
C TRP A 255 -0.49 -12.81 14.33
N ARG A 256 -1.30 -12.91 15.40
CA ARG A 256 -0.81 -13.41 16.70
C ARG A 256 -0.08 -14.74 16.62
N HIS A 257 -0.56 -15.66 15.78
CA HIS A 257 0.07 -16.97 15.57
C HIS A 257 1.46 -16.88 14.88
N ARG A 258 1.81 -15.73 14.28
CA ARG A 258 3.11 -15.43 13.68
C ARG A 258 4.14 -14.92 14.71
N GLY A 259 3.73 -14.72 15.96
CA GLY A 259 4.59 -14.39 17.11
C GLY A 259 4.69 -12.90 17.45
N GLY A 260 4.68 -12.01 16.48
CA GLY A 260 4.75 -10.56 16.72
C GLY A 260 5.02 -9.73 15.47
N LEU A 261 4.83 -8.41 15.56
CA LEU A 261 5.05 -7.48 14.45
C LEU A 261 6.50 -7.55 13.92
N GLU A 262 7.49 -7.68 14.81
CA GLU A 262 8.91 -7.81 14.44
C GLU A 262 9.16 -8.96 13.44
N ARG A 263 8.50 -10.10 13.64
CA ARG A 263 8.61 -11.27 12.74
C ARG A 263 7.84 -11.08 11.43
N CYS A 264 6.92 -10.12 11.39
CA CYS A 264 6.12 -9.81 10.22
C CYS A 264 6.79 -8.75 9.33
N LEU A 265 7.87 -8.09 9.78
CA LEU A 265 8.65 -7.20 8.93
C LEU A 265 9.25 -7.98 7.75
N ARG A 266 8.85 -7.61 6.54
CA ARG A 266 9.37 -8.22 5.31
C ARG A 266 10.68 -7.56 4.91
N GLU A 267 11.75 -8.33 4.72
CA GLU A 267 12.95 -7.82 4.08
C GLU A 267 12.75 -7.71 2.56
N VAL A 268 12.74 -6.48 2.04
CA VAL A 268 12.56 -6.16 0.62
C VAL A 268 13.92 -6.07 -0.07
N LEU A 269 14.88 -5.31 0.47
CA LEU A 269 16.24 -5.23 -0.06
C LEU A 269 17.26 -5.40 1.06
N PRO A 270 18.39 -6.09 0.82
CA PRO A 270 18.78 -6.80 -0.42
C PRO A 270 17.90 -8.04 -0.72
N GLY A 271 16.97 -8.36 0.17
CA GLY A 271 16.05 -9.48 0.07
C GLY A 271 16.51 -10.64 0.95
N PRO A 272 15.61 -11.57 1.30
CA PRO A 272 15.98 -12.74 2.07
C PRO A 272 17.03 -13.54 1.31
N GLU A 273 17.98 -14.12 2.04
CA GLU A 273 18.90 -15.09 1.45
C GLU A 273 18.09 -16.18 0.75
N LYS A 274 18.42 -16.46 -0.52
CA LYS A 274 17.80 -17.57 -1.23
C LYS A 274 18.14 -18.83 -0.43
N SER A 275 17.14 -19.44 0.20
CA SER A 275 17.32 -20.77 0.77
C SER A 275 17.78 -21.68 -0.37
N ALA A 276 18.98 -22.25 -0.20
CA ALA A 276 19.60 -23.15 -1.17
C ALA A 276 18.75 -24.40 -1.40
#